data_AF-A0A2H5QJR5-F1
#
_entry.id   AF-A0A2H5QJR5-F1
#
_cell.length_a   1.000
_cell.length_b   1.000
_cell.length_c   1.000
_cell.angle_alpha   90.00
_cell.angle_beta   90.00
_cell.angle_gamma   90.00
#
_symmetry.space_group_name_H-M   'P 1'
#
loop_
_entity.id
_entity.type
_entity.pdbx_description
1 polymer ?
#
loop_
_entity_poly.entity_id
_entity_poly.type
_entity_poly.pdbx_seq_one_letter_code
_entity_poly.pdbx_strand_id
1 'polypeptide(L)' 'MNKQRVDDQHPFVVLFVETVFNLARIAQCTYQYGDGLGAPDTRAKKRVLSLVVEPINFTLGN' A
#
# COMPACT_ATOMS: atom_id res chain seq x y z
N MET A 1 10.22 -4.96 -10.94
CA MET A 1 10.01 -3.67 -10.25
C MET A 1 11.26 -3.14 -9.56
N ASN A 2 11.86 -3.79 -8.56
CA ASN A 2 12.96 -3.18 -7.78
C ASN A 2 14.18 -2.71 -8.58
N LYS A 3 14.51 -3.37 -9.71
CA LYS A 3 15.62 -2.96 -10.61
C LYS A 3 15.39 -1.60 -11.27
N GLN A 4 14.14 -1.22 -11.54
CA GLN A 4 13.79 0.07 -12.15
C GLN A 4 13.68 1.22 -11.13
N ARG A 5 13.80 0.94 -9.82
CA ARG A 5 13.90 2.00 -8.79
C ARG A 5 15.32 2.54 -8.59
N VAL A 6 16.32 1.78 -9.02
CA VAL A 6 17.75 2.08 -8.81
C VAL A 6 18.35 2.74 -10.05
N ASP A 7 17.58 2.81 -11.13
CA ASP A 7 17.98 3.39 -12.40
C ASP A 7 17.37 4.79 -12.54
N ASP A 8 18.17 5.80 -12.20
CA ASP A 8 17.78 7.22 -12.32
C ASP A 8 17.73 7.69 -13.79
N GLN A 9 17.98 6.83 -14.78
CA GLN A 9 17.96 7.15 -16.21
C GLN A 9 16.53 7.14 -16.80
N HIS A 10 15.54 7.67 -16.09
CA HIS A 10 14.18 7.79 -16.58
C HIS A 10 13.74 9.26 -16.72
N PRO A 11 12.88 9.60 -17.69
CA PRO A 11 12.47 10.99 -17.93
C PRO A 11 11.46 11.54 -16.91
N PHE A 12 11.07 10.74 -15.92
CA PHE A 12 10.06 11.11 -14.93
C PHE A 12 10.65 11.71 -13.66
N VAL A 13 9.86 12.48 -12.92
CA VAL A 13 10.25 12.98 -11.59
C VAL A 13 10.22 11.85 -10.56
N VAL A 14 11.13 11.90 -9.58
CA VAL A 14 11.27 10.86 -8.53
C VAL A 14 9.93 10.58 -7.82
N LEU A 15 9.19 11.63 -7.44
CA LEU A 15 7.90 11.49 -6.78
C LEU A 15 6.88 10.69 -7.60
N PHE A 16 6.86 10.86 -8.93
CA PHE A 16 5.98 10.10 -9.81
C PHE A 16 6.37 8.62 -9.79
N VAL A 17 7.67 8.33 -9.91
CA VAL A 17 8.16 6.95 -9.89
C VAL A 17 7.85 6.30 -8.54
N GLU A 18 8.14 6.96 -7.43
CA GLU A 18 7.78 6.47 -6.09
C GLU A 18 6.27 6.20 -5.95
N THR A 19 5.43 7.08 -6.49
CA THR A 19 3.97 6.92 -6.48
C THR A 19 3.55 5.67 -7.24
N VAL A 20 4.07 5.45 -8.44
CA VAL A 20 3.78 4.24 -9.25
C VAL A 20 4.24 2.98 -8.53
N PHE A 21 5.41 3.02 -7.89
CA PHE A 21 5.90 1.88 -7.10
C PHE A 21 5.03 1.59 -5.87
N ASN A 22 4.57 2.62 -5.18
CA ASN A 22 3.65 2.47 -4.06
C ASN A 22 2.29 1.93 -4.53
N LEU A 23 1.77 2.40 -5.67
CA LEU A 23 0.55 1.87 -6.27
C LEU A 23 0.67 0.38 -6.56
N ALA A 24 1.77 -0.05 -7.17
CA ALA A 24 1.99 -1.46 -7.45
C ALA A 24 2.13 -2.30 -6.17
N ARG A 25 2.73 -1.77 -5.09
CA ARG A 25 2.74 -2.43 -3.76
C ARG A 25 1.34 -2.56 -3.18
N ILE A 26 0.53 -1.51 -3.29
CA ILE A 26 -0.87 -1.54 -2.84
C ILE A 26 -1.63 -2.61 -3.62
N ALA A 27 -1.48 -2.68 -4.94
CA ALA A 27 -2.11 -3.72 -5.75
C ALA A 27 -1.68 -5.13 -5.32
N GLN A 28 -0.37 -5.38 -5.18
CA GLN A 28 0.14 -6.68 -4.71
C GLN A 28 -0.41 -7.05 -3.33
N CYS A 29 -0.50 -6.08 -2.43
CA CYS A 29 -1.04 -6.25 -1.09
C CYS A 29 -2.56 -6.53 -1.10
N THR A 30 -3.32 -5.77 -1.88
CA THR A 30 -4.79 -5.89 -2.00
C THR A 30 -5.18 -7.24 -2.61
N TYR A 31 -4.43 -7.71 -3.62
CA TYR A 31 -4.74 -8.94 -4.33
C TYR A 31 -3.98 -10.18 -3.85
N GLN A 32 -3.21 -10.08 -2.77
CA GLN A 32 -2.37 -11.16 -2.26
C GLN A 32 -3.15 -12.46 -1.97
N TYR A 33 -4.44 -12.34 -1.64
CA TYR A 33 -5.30 -13.46 -1.24
C TYR A 33 -6.57 -13.60 -2.10
N GLY A 34 -6.57 -13.03 -3.31
CA GLY A 34 -7.74 -13.02 -4.20
C GLY A 34 -8.28 -11.61 -4.42
N ASP A 35 -9.56 -11.48 -4.74
CA ASP A 35 -10.17 -10.18 -5.08
C ASP A 35 -10.47 -9.32 -3.84
N GLY A 36 -9.42 -8.77 -3.23
CA GLY A 36 -9.53 -7.91 -2.04
C GLY A 36 -10.16 -6.54 -2.29
N LEU A 37 -10.51 -6.18 -3.54
CA LEU A 37 -11.14 -4.90 -3.89
C LEU A 37 -12.60 -5.07 -4.31
N GLY A 38 -12.88 -5.95 -5.28
CA GLY A 38 -14.22 -6.18 -5.82
C GLY A 38 -15.07 -7.12 -4.97
N ALA A 39 -14.44 -8.08 -4.29
CA ALA A 39 -15.08 -9.04 -3.39
C ALA A 39 -14.30 -9.19 -2.07
N PRO A 40 -14.15 -8.09 -1.29
CA PRO A 40 -13.26 -8.07 -0.13
C PRO A 40 -13.70 -9.08 0.94
N ASP A 41 -12.75 -9.93 1.33
CA ASP A 41 -12.91 -10.85 2.46
C ASP A 41 -12.78 -10.10 3.80
N THR A 42 -12.98 -10.83 4.91
CA THR A 42 -12.86 -10.26 6.26
C THR A 42 -11.47 -9.65 6.51
N ARG A 43 -10.41 -10.19 5.90
CA ARG A 43 -9.04 -9.70 6.05
C ARG A 43 -8.86 -8.36 5.35
N ALA A 44 -9.30 -8.23 4.10
CA ALA A 44 -9.24 -7.00 3.33
C ALA A 44 -10.00 -5.86 4.05
N LYS A 45 -11.20 -6.14 4.55
CA LYS A 45 -12.01 -5.17 5.32
C LYS A 45 -11.30 -4.73 6.59
N LYS A 46 -10.78 -5.67 7.39
CA LYS A 46 -10.03 -5.36 8.62
C LYS A 46 -8.79 -4.51 8.36
N ARG A 47 -8.09 -4.76 7.25
CA ARG A 47 -6.89 -4.00 6.90
C ARG A 47 -7.20 -2.55 6.55
N VAL A 48 -8.25 -2.30 5.76
CA VAL A 48 -8.70 -0.94 5.45
C VAL A 48 -9.18 -0.23 6.72
N LEU A 49 -9.97 -0.93 7.54
CA LEU A 49 -10.47 -0.40 8.81
C LEU A 49 -9.31 0.06 9.71
N SER A 50 -8.32 -0.82 9.95
CA SER A 50 -7.17 -0.53 10.81
C SER A 50 -6.22 0.53 10.26
N LEU A 51 -6.07 0.65 8.93
CA LEU A 51 -5.10 1.58 8.33
C LEU A 51 -5.66 2.97 8.03
N VAL A 52 -6.97 3.07 7.73
CA VAL A 52 -7.59 4.30 7.21
C VAL A 52 -8.63 4.88 8.16
N VAL A 53 -9.33 4.04 8.92
CA VAL A 53 -10.48 4.47 9.74
C VAL A 53 -10.12 4.52 11.23
N GLU A 54 -9.50 3.47 11.74
CA GLU A 54 -9.15 3.36 13.16
C GLU A 54 -7.84 4.08 13.44
N PRO A 55 -7.83 5.05 14.36
CA PRO A 55 -6.60 5.69 14.79
C PRO A 55 -5.75 4.71 15.60
N ILE A 56 -4.43 4.96 15.62
CA ILE A 56 -3.53 4.23 16.50
C ILE A 56 -3.75 4.73 17.92
N ASN A 57 -4.13 3.82 18.81
CA ASN A 57 -4.29 4.14 20.22
C ASN A 57 -2.93 4.35 20.88
N PHE A 58 -2.72 5.53 21.47
CA PHE A 58 -1.60 5.77 22.36
C PHE A 58 -2.09 5.63 23.81
N THR A 59 -1.59 4.61 24.52
CA THR A 59 -1.66 4.60 25.99
C THR A 59 -0.51 5.45 26.50
N LEU A 60 -0.80 6.64 27.02
CA LEU A 60 0.18 7.35 27.86
C LEU A 60 0.38 6.48 29.10
N GLY A 61 1.57 5.91 29.24
CA GLY A 61 1.94 5.15 30.43
C GLY A 61 1.83 6.05 31.66
N ASN A 62 1.09 5.59 32.66
CA ASN A 62 1.06 6.20 33.99
C ASN A 62 2.42 6.02 34.68
#